data_AF-A0A521W3B2-F1
#
_entry.id   AF-A0A521W3B2-F1
#
_cell.length_a   1.000
_cell.length_b   1.000
_cell.length_c   1.000
_cell.angle_alpha   90.00
_cell.angle_beta   90.00
_cell.angle_gamma   90.00
#
_symmetry.space_group_name_H-M   'P 1'
#
loop_
_entity.id
_entity.type
_entity.pdbx_description
1 polymer ?
#
loop_
_entity_poly.entity_id
_entity_poly.type
_entity_poly.pdbx_seq_one_letter_code
_entity_poly.pdbx_strand_id
1 'polypeptide(L)'
;KKIPNFREKRRLRRIVKSILPEGFGVIIRTVASERDEAALRQDIEKLVETWREIEKKIKVDKPPTLLYKDMSTTSHVIRDLFTDSVERVVTDSRRLFKDIRSYLEQNSPHLLDKVELYKDREPIFDAYGVEKEITTSLGRKVWLKSGGYIIIEQTEAMVVVDVNSGRYAAKREQEQNSLRTNLEASRELCRQLRLRDIGGIIVVDFIDLEDEVSRKKVYDELRKEFRRDRAKVTVLPMTEFGLVQVTRQRIRQSVLHSFSEPCPVCGGAGLVQSKATVLNHLERWLRRFTSEGRELKLILKVHPSFAKYLKEGTWSRIRKFMFRYLVLIKIEEDPKIQVSEYRFFSVKQNKDITESFEST
;
A
#
# COMPACT_ATOMS: atom_id res chain seq x y z
N LYS A 1 21.10 -11.17 -15.01
CA LYS A 1 19.79 -11.05 -15.69
C LYS A 1 19.53 -9.62 -16.15
N LYS A 2 19.86 -8.60 -15.33
CA LYS A 2 19.68 -7.18 -15.69
C LYS A 2 20.82 -6.54 -16.49
N ILE A 3 21.98 -7.20 -16.63
CA ILE A 3 23.03 -6.80 -17.59
C ILE A 3 22.69 -7.45 -18.95
N PRO A 4 22.28 -6.67 -19.97
CA PRO A 4 21.83 -7.21 -21.26
C PRO A 4 23.00 -7.66 -22.14
N ASN A 5 24.15 -6.98 -22.03
CA ASN A 5 25.33 -7.28 -22.83
C ASN A 5 25.96 -8.62 -22.41
N PHE A 6 25.88 -9.61 -23.31
CA PHE A 6 26.40 -10.95 -23.07
C PHE A 6 27.93 -10.99 -22.92
N ARG A 7 28.66 -10.17 -23.70
CA ARG A 7 30.13 -10.07 -23.62
C ARG A 7 30.54 -9.55 -22.25
N GLU A 8 29.88 -8.50 -21.79
CA GLU A 8 30.15 -7.90 -20.48
C GLU A 8 29.86 -8.87 -19.34
N LYS A 9 28.72 -9.57 -19.40
CA LYS A 9 28.39 -10.61 -18.43
C LYS A 9 29.44 -11.73 -18.37
N ARG A 10 30.02 -12.11 -19.52
CA ARG A 10 31.08 -13.13 -19.59
C ARG A 10 32.41 -12.59 -19.04
N ARG A 11 32.76 -11.33 -19.33
CA ARG A 11 33.93 -10.63 -18.78
C ARG A 11 33.89 -10.60 -17.26
N LEU A 12 32.81 -10.06 -16.68
CA LEU A 12 32.63 -9.94 -15.23
C LEU A 12 32.68 -11.31 -14.54
N ARG A 13 32.03 -12.34 -15.10
CA ARG A 13 32.09 -13.70 -14.55
C ARG A 13 33.50 -14.27 -14.53
N ARG A 14 34.32 -13.99 -15.55
CA ARG A 14 35.70 -14.48 -15.62
C ARG A 14 36.56 -13.80 -14.55
N ILE A 15 36.50 -12.47 -14.49
CA ILE A 15 37.26 -11.66 -13.52
C ILE A 15 36.89 -12.05 -12.09
N VAL A 16 35.60 -12.08 -11.78
CA VAL A 16 35.14 -12.39 -10.42
C VAL A 16 35.52 -13.82 -10.01
N LYS A 17 35.50 -14.79 -10.94
CA LYS A 17 35.90 -16.16 -10.63
C LYS A 17 37.41 -16.28 -10.33
N SER A 18 38.27 -15.42 -10.89
CA SER A 18 39.71 -15.48 -10.63
C SER A 18 40.14 -14.80 -9.32
N ILE A 19 39.29 -13.95 -8.75
CA ILE A 19 39.60 -13.17 -7.54
C ILE A 19 38.80 -13.63 -6.31
N LEU A 20 37.81 -14.50 -6.50
CA LEU A 20 36.96 -15.00 -5.41
C LEU A 20 37.74 -16.03 -4.56
N PRO A 21 37.81 -15.86 -3.23
CA PRO A 21 38.44 -16.85 -2.36
C PRO A 21 37.67 -18.18 -2.35
N GLU A 22 38.39 -19.27 -2.07
CA GLU A 22 37.77 -20.60 -1.95
C GLU A 22 36.73 -20.64 -0.82
N GLY A 23 35.66 -21.41 -1.03
CA GLY A 23 34.56 -21.55 -0.08
C GLY A 23 33.50 -20.43 -0.16
N PHE A 24 33.72 -19.36 -0.93
CA PHE A 24 32.76 -18.27 -1.09
C PHE A 24 31.94 -18.37 -2.38
N GLY A 25 30.72 -17.84 -2.32
CA GLY A 25 29.88 -17.57 -3.48
C GLY A 25 29.65 -16.06 -3.63
N VAL A 26 29.40 -15.59 -4.86
CA VAL A 26 29.21 -14.16 -5.13
C VAL A 26 28.13 -13.91 -6.18
N ILE A 27 27.35 -12.84 -5.96
CA ILE A 27 26.32 -12.38 -6.88
C ILE A 27 26.74 -11.02 -7.45
N ILE A 28 27.03 -11.00 -8.75
CA ILE A 28 27.41 -9.77 -9.45
C ILE A 28 26.14 -8.89 -9.65
N ARG A 29 26.13 -7.70 -9.03
CA ARG A 29 25.05 -6.71 -9.16
C ARG A 29 25.22 -5.87 -10.44
N THR A 30 24.16 -5.18 -10.87
CA THR A 30 24.18 -4.36 -12.09
C THR A 30 25.17 -3.21 -12.04
N VAL A 31 25.44 -2.67 -10.86
CA VAL A 31 26.39 -1.56 -10.64
C VAL A 31 27.84 -1.96 -10.96
N ALA A 32 28.13 -3.27 -11.01
CA ALA A 32 29.43 -3.80 -11.40
C ALA A 32 29.68 -3.73 -12.92
N SER A 33 28.67 -3.38 -13.73
CA SER A 33 28.84 -3.23 -15.18
C SER A 33 29.91 -2.18 -15.47
N GLU A 34 30.80 -2.48 -16.42
CA GLU A 34 31.89 -1.60 -16.88
C GLU A 34 32.98 -1.29 -15.84
N ARG A 35 32.85 -1.82 -14.62
CA ARG A 35 33.92 -1.72 -13.61
C ARG A 35 35.13 -2.57 -14.01
N ASP A 36 36.31 -2.09 -13.70
CA ASP A 36 37.57 -2.76 -13.96
C ASP A 36 37.85 -3.86 -12.92
N GLU A 37 38.87 -4.69 -13.17
CA GLU A 37 39.22 -5.78 -12.27
C GLU A 37 39.71 -5.28 -10.90
N ALA A 38 40.42 -4.14 -10.87
CA ALA A 38 40.93 -3.56 -9.64
C ALA A 38 39.78 -3.17 -8.69
N ALA A 39 38.76 -2.47 -9.18
CA ALA A 39 37.61 -2.12 -8.36
C ALA A 39 36.84 -3.35 -7.86
N LEU A 40 36.67 -4.38 -8.71
CA LEU A 40 35.99 -5.62 -8.30
C LEU A 40 36.77 -6.41 -7.24
N ARG A 41 38.11 -6.46 -7.36
CA ARG A 41 38.98 -7.09 -6.37
C ARG A 41 38.90 -6.37 -5.03
N GLN A 42 38.99 -5.04 -5.04
CA GLN A 42 38.88 -4.23 -3.83
C GLN A 42 37.51 -4.41 -3.13
N ASP A 43 36.42 -4.49 -3.89
CA ASP A 43 35.07 -4.71 -3.34
C ASP A 43 34.95 -6.09 -2.67
N ILE A 44 35.48 -7.14 -3.31
CA ILE A 44 35.49 -8.50 -2.73
C ILE A 44 36.37 -8.56 -1.48
N GLU A 45 37.55 -7.93 -1.50
CA GLU A 45 38.45 -7.89 -0.35
C GLU A 45 37.78 -7.21 0.85
N LYS A 46 37.09 -6.09 0.66
CA LYS A 46 36.30 -5.42 1.72
C LYS A 46 35.22 -6.34 2.30
N LEU A 47 34.51 -7.10 1.47
CA LEU A 47 33.49 -8.04 1.92
C LEU A 47 34.09 -9.19 2.75
N VAL A 48 35.24 -9.71 2.32
CA VAL A 48 35.97 -10.76 3.03
C VAL A 48 36.54 -10.26 4.35
N GLU A 49 37.05 -9.04 4.40
CA GLU A 49 37.53 -8.41 5.63
C GLU A 49 36.40 -8.22 6.65
N THR A 50 35.26 -7.69 6.19
CA THR A 50 34.04 -7.57 7.01
C THR A 50 33.61 -8.94 7.56
N TRP A 51 33.64 -9.99 6.75
CA TRP A 51 33.33 -11.35 7.19
C TRP A 51 34.29 -11.85 8.27
N ARG A 52 35.60 -11.61 8.10
CA ARG A 52 36.62 -11.99 9.09
C ARG A 52 36.44 -11.26 10.42
N GLU A 53 36.02 -9.99 10.40
CA GLU A 53 35.70 -9.25 11.63
C GLU A 53 34.49 -9.84 12.36
N ILE A 54 33.46 -10.24 11.61
CA ILE A 54 32.29 -10.93 12.17
C ILE A 54 32.71 -12.26 12.81
N GLU A 55 33.50 -13.08 12.11
CA GLU A 55 34.00 -14.35 12.65
C GLU A 55 34.83 -14.17 13.93
N LYS A 56 35.65 -13.11 13.99
CA LYS A 56 36.40 -12.76 15.21
C LYS A 56 35.48 -12.42 16.36
N LYS A 57 34.47 -11.56 16.15
CA LYS A 57 33.51 -11.19 17.20
C LYS A 57 32.70 -12.38 17.71
N ILE A 58 32.28 -13.29 16.82
CA ILE A 58 31.55 -14.51 17.21
C ILE A 58 32.33 -15.34 18.23
N LYS A 59 33.66 -15.41 18.11
CA LYS A 59 34.53 -16.21 18.99
C LYS A 59 34.79 -15.54 20.35
N VAL A 60 34.67 -14.23 20.43
CA VAL A 60 35.09 -13.43 21.60
C VAL A 60 33.89 -12.98 22.44
N ASP A 61 32.81 -12.55 21.79
CA ASP A 61 31.70 -11.89 22.47
C ASP A 61 30.67 -12.91 23.01
N LYS A 62 30.12 -12.63 24.20
CA LYS A 62 29.05 -13.45 24.78
C LYS A 62 27.67 -13.01 24.24
N PRO A 63 26.78 -13.95 23.87
CA PRO A 63 25.42 -13.61 23.44
C PRO A 63 24.56 -13.00 24.56
N PRO A 64 23.58 -12.12 24.24
CA PRO A 64 23.32 -11.53 22.92
C PRO A 64 24.21 -10.30 22.66
N THR A 65 24.87 -10.27 21.49
CA THR A 65 25.72 -9.13 21.05
C THR A 65 25.47 -8.79 19.57
N LEU A 66 25.71 -7.53 19.19
CA LEU A 66 25.64 -7.04 17.82
C LEU A 66 26.96 -7.32 17.09
N LEU A 67 26.95 -8.33 16.21
CA LEU A 67 28.15 -8.72 15.45
C LEU A 67 28.46 -7.71 14.33
N TYR A 68 27.45 -7.37 13.54
CA TYR A 68 27.56 -6.44 12.44
C TYR A 68 26.30 -5.58 12.36
N LYS A 69 26.50 -4.27 12.31
CA LYS A 69 25.43 -3.32 12.03
C LYS A 69 25.49 -3.03 10.53
N ASP A 70 24.49 -3.50 9.80
CA ASP A 70 24.37 -3.16 8.38
C ASP A 70 24.23 -1.64 8.21
N MET A 71 24.47 -1.18 6.99
CA MET A 71 24.42 0.22 6.64
C MET A 71 23.07 0.85 7.04
N SER A 72 23.08 2.14 7.33
CA SER A 72 21.84 2.88 7.56
C SER A 72 20.92 2.76 6.34
N THR A 73 19.61 2.87 6.55
CA THR A 73 18.62 2.88 5.48
C THR A 73 18.99 3.87 4.38
N THR A 74 19.53 5.03 4.74
CA THR A 74 20.04 6.04 3.82
C THR A 74 21.11 5.49 2.90
N SER A 75 22.14 4.83 3.44
CA SER A 75 23.23 4.29 2.63
C SER A 75 22.76 3.15 1.71
N HIS A 76 21.80 2.33 2.14
CA HIS A 76 21.16 1.33 1.26
C HIS A 76 20.42 1.99 0.10
N VAL A 77 19.66 3.05 0.37
CA VAL A 77 18.94 3.82 -0.65
C VAL A 77 19.92 4.43 -1.63
N ILE A 78 21.01 5.05 -1.16
CA ILE A 78 22.04 5.63 -2.02
C ILE A 78 22.69 4.55 -2.88
N ARG A 79 23.18 3.45 -2.30
CA ARG A 79 23.81 2.36 -3.04
C ARG A 79 22.91 1.79 -4.15
N ASP A 80 21.62 1.65 -3.85
CA ASP A 80 20.68 0.97 -4.75
C ASP A 80 19.99 1.92 -5.73
N LEU A 81 19.80 3.20 -5.40
CA LEU A 81 19.08 4.20 -6.22
C LEU A 81 20.00 5.20 -6.91
N PHE A 82 21.15 5.53 -6.32
CA PHE A 82 22.01 6.58 -6.84
C PHE A 82 22.92 6.07 -7.96
N THR A 83 22.45 6.21 -9.19
CA THR A 83 23.17 5.86 -10.42
C THR A 83 23.60 7.13 -11.15
N ASP A 84 24.47 7.00 -12.16
CA ASP A 84 24.94 8.14 -12.96
C ASP A 84 23.81 8.91 -13.65
N SER A 85 22.68 8.26 -13.92
CA SER A 85 21.47 8.88 -14.47
C SER A 85 20.74 9.82 -13.51
N VAL A 86 21.07 9.78 -12.21
CA VAL A 86 20.50 10.71 -11.23
C VAL A 86 21.29 12.01 -11.33
N GLU A 87 20.57 13.10 -11.54
CA GLU A 87 21.16 14.44 -11.67
C GLU A 87 21.68 14.92 -10.31
N ARG A 88 20.82 14.87 -9.28
CA ARG A 88 21.12 15.39 -7.93
C ARG A 88 20.45 14.56 -6.84
N VAL A 89 21.09 14.52 -5.67
CA VAL A 89 20.58 13.98 -4.41
C VAL A 89 20.49 15.13 -3.41
N VAL A 90 19.28 15.46 -2.99
CA VAL A 90 19.02 16.62 -2.14
C VAL A 90 18.53 16.15 -0.77
N THR A 91 19.07 16.71 0.31
CA THR A 91 18.61 16.43 1.69
C THR A 91 18.56 17.72 2.50
N ASP A 92 17.57 17.85 3.37
CA ASP A 92 17.42 18.94 4.34
C ASP A 92 18.11 18.66 5.69
N SER A 93 18.66 17.45 5.87
CA SER A 93 19.36 17.05 7.09
C SER A 93 20.87 17.14 6.94
N ARG A 94 21.50 18.01 7.74
CA ARG A 94 22.97 18.12 7.81
C ARG A 94 23.65 16.81 8.19
N ARG A 95 23.01 15.99 9.01
CA ARG A 95 23.53 14.67 9.40
C ARG A 95 23.53 13.73 8.21
N LEU A 96 22.38 13.60 7.53
CA LEU A 96 22.26 12.74 6.35
C LEU A 96 23.20 13.20 5.23
N PHE A 97 23.36 14.50 5.02
CA PHE A 97 24.30 15.04 4.05
C PHE A 97 25.74 14.54 4.29
N LYS A 98 26.21 14.60 5.54
CA LYS A 98 27.54 14.09 5.92
C LYS A 98 27.64 12.58 5.74
N ASP A 99 26.63 11.84 6.18
CA ASP A 99 26.59 10.37 6.07
C ASP A 99 26.61 9.91 4.61
N ILE A 100 25.85 10.56 3.72
CA ILE A 100 25.80 10.27 2.29
C ILE A 100 27.15 10.56 1.63
N ARG A 101 27.74 11.74 1.91
CA ARG A 101 29.05 12.11 1.36
C ARG A 101 30.16 11.16 1.80
N SER A 102 30.23 10.83 3.09
CA SER A 102 31.24 9.91 3.62
C SER A 102 31.13 8.53 2.95
N TYR A 103 29.91 8.04 2.72
CA TYR A 103 29.70 6.81 1.98
C TYR A 103 30.19 6.89 0.52
N LEU A 104 29.90 8.00 -0.17
CA LEU A 104 30.29 8.19 -1.57
C LEU A 104 31.80 8.40 -1.73
N GLU A 105 32.47 9.06 -0.79
CA GLU A 105 33.94 9.20 -0.75
C GLU A 105 34.66 7.84 -0.78
N GLN A 106 34.08 6.83 -0.15
CA GLN A 106 34.68 5.49 -0.08
C GLN A 106 34.29 4.57 -1.25
N ASN A 107 33.13 4.79 -1.88
CA ASN A 107 32.52 3.84 -2.79
C ASN A 107 32.27 4.38 -4.20
N SER A 108 32.03 5.68 -4.36
CA SER A 108 31.74 6.32 -5.66
C SER A 108 32.04 7.84 -5.64
N PRO A 109 33.33 8.23 -5.61
CA PRO A 109 33.72 9.65 -5.43
C PRO A 109 33.20 10.58 -6.54
N HIS A 110 33.11 10.08 -7.78
CA HIS A 110 32.55 10.79 -8.94
C HIS A 110 31.10 11.28 -8.76
N LEU A 111 30.36 10.76 -7.77
CA LEU A 111 28.98 11.17 -7.50
C LEU A 111 28.86 12.23 -6.39
N LEU A 112 29.97 12.64 -5.76
CA LEU A 112 29.97 13.56 -4.62
C LEU A 112 29.38 14.93 -4.95
N ASP A 113 29.71 15.47 -6.12
CA ASP A 113 29.32 16.81 -6.55
C ASP A 113 27.82 16.95 -6.80
N LYS A 114 27.11 15.82 -6.90
CA LYS A 114 25.68 15.76 -7.11
C LYS A 114 24.88 15.76 -5.79
N VAL A 115 25.54 15.74 -4.63
CA VAL A 115 24.88 15.74 -3.33
C VAL A 115 24.77 17.18 -2.81
N GLU A 116 23.54 17.63 -2.58
CA GLU A 116 23.22 18.99 -2.17
C GLU A 116 22.51 19.01 -0.81
N LEU A 117 22.91 19.95 0.04
CA LEU A 117 22.19 20.27 1.27
C LEU A 117 21.16 21.36 0.96
N TYR A 118 19.89 21.01 1.10
CA TYR A 118 18.77 21.93 1.01
C TYR A 118 18.77 22.88 2.21
N LYS A 119 18.63 24.18 1.97
CA LYS A 119 18.77 25.24 3.00
C LYS A 119 17.61 26.24 3.01
N ASP A 120 16.68 26.12 2.07
CA ASP A 120 15.57 27.05 1.98
C ASP A 120 14.56 26.79 3.11
N ARG A 121 13.69 27.78 3.34
CA ARG A 121 12.70 27.72 4.44
C ARG A 121 11.49 26.85 4.11
N GLU A 122 11.13 26.74 2.83
CA GLU A 122 10.04 25.87 2.39
C GLU A 122 10.45 24.40 2.62
N PRO A 123 9.56 23.51 3.09
CA PRO A 123 9.93 22.11 3.25
C PRO A 123 10.34 21.46 1.92
N ILE A 124 11.37 20.62 1.94
CA ILE A 124 11.97 20.04 0.74
C ILE A 124 10.94 19.31 -0.15
N PHE A 125 9.98 18.58 0.43
CA PHE A 125 8.99 17.86 -0.37
C PHE A 125 7.95 18.78 -1.01
N ASP A 126 7.62 19.91 -0.39
CA ASP A 126 6.74 20.92 -0.96
C ASP A 126 7.43 21.62 -2.14
N ALA A 127 8.67 22.06 -1.94
CA ALA A 127 9.46 22.76 -2.95
C ALA A 127 9.64 21.94 -4.25
N TYR A 128 9.71 20.61 -4.14
CA TYR A 128 9.81 19.70 -5.29
C TYR A 128 8.48 19.05 -5.70
N GLY A 129 7.36 19.43 -5.07
CA GLY A 129 6.03 18.90 -5.39
C GLY A 129 5.80 17.42 -5.05
N VAL A 130 6.67 16.84 -4.22
CA VAL A 130 6.62 15.42 -3.79
C VAL A 130 5.47 15.19 -2.82
N GLU A 131 5.14 16.17 -1.96
CA GLU A 131 4.08 16.03 -0.94
C GLU A 131 2.72 15.72 -1.56
N LYS A 132 2.41 16.36 -2.70
CA LYS A 132 1.20 16.10 -3.49
C LYS A 132 1.17 14.67 -4.03
N GLU A 133 2.30 14.15 -4.48
CA GLU A 133 2.43 12.78 -4.98
C GLU A 133 2.29 11.74 -3.85
N ILE A 134 2.85 12.03 -2.67
CA ILE A 134 2.66 11.20 -1.46
C ILE A 134 1.17 11.12 -1.13
N THR A 135 0.49 12.26 -1.02
CA THR A 135 -0.95 12.30 -0.73
C THR A 135 -1.76 11.53 -1.76
N THR A 136 -1.43 11.69 -3.05
CA THR A 136 -2.08 10.96 -4.15
C THR A 136 -1.84 9.45 -4.06
N SER A 137 -0.66 9.01 -3.60
CA SER A 137 -0.32 7.59 -3.44
C SER A 137 -1.14 6.88 -2.34
N LEU A 138 -1.63 7.62 -1.34
CA LEU A 138 -2.49 7.11 -0.29
C LEU A 138 -3.96 7.03 -0.72
N GLY A 139 -4.37 7.82 -1.71
CA GLY A 139 -5.74 7.86 -2.21
C GLY A 139 -6.13 6.62 -3.02
N ARG A 140 -7.38 6.15 -2.87
CA ARG A 140 -7.96 5.09 -3.71
C ARG A 140 -8.04 5.48 -5.19
N LYS A 141 -8.37 6.75 -5.47
CA LYS A 141 -8.59 7.29 -6.82
C LYS A 141 -7.38 8.09 -7.29
N VAL A 142 -6.93 7.85 -8.52
CA VAL A 142 -5.82 8.57 -9.16
C VAL A 142 -6.30 9.15 -10.49
N TRP A 143 -6.18 10.46 -10.65
CA TRP A 143 -6.58 11.15 -11.87
C TRP A 143 -5.55 11.01 -12.98
N LEU A 144 -6.05 10.85 -14.21
CA LEU A 144 -5.28 10.92 -15.44
C LEU A 144 -5.29 12.37 -15.95
N LYS A 145 -4.25 12.76 -16.70
CA LYS A 145 -4.12 14.10 -17.30
C LYS A 145 -5.27 14.43 -18.23
N SER A 146 -5.81 13.45 -18.96
CA SER A 146 -6.96 13.67 -19.85
C SER A 146 -8.31 13.75 -19.14
N GLY A 147 -8.35 13.69 -17.79
CA GLY A 147 -9.60 13.79 -17.02
C GLY A 147 -10.27 12.45 -16.69
N GLY A 148 -9.77 11.35 -17.24
CA GLY A 148 -10.08 9.99 -16.74
C GLY A 148 -9.45 9.74 -15.37
N TYR A 149 -9.67 8.56 -14.81
CA TYR A 149 -9.08 8.16 -13.53
C TYR A 149 -8.97 6.65 -13.41
N ILE A 150 -8.07 6.19 -12.54
CA ILE A 150 -8.00 4.81 -12.09
C ILE A 150 -8.41 4.70 -10.63
N ILE A 151 -9.09 3.63 -10.26
CA ILE A 151 -9.43 3.27 -8.90
C ILE A 151 -8.60 2.05 -8.53
N ILE A 152 -7.82 2.11 -7.46
CA ILE A 152 -6.98 1.00 -6.99
C ILE A 152 -7.55 0.50 -5.67
N GLU A 153 -8.02 -0.74 -5.64
CA GLU A 153 -8.57 -1.40 -4.46
C GLU A 153 -7.81 -2.66 -4.10
N GLN A 154 -7.49 -2.79 -2.83
CA GLN A 154 -6.85 -3.97 -2.30
C GLN A 154 -7.91 -4.87 -1.64
N THR A 155 -8.03 -6.09 -2.13
CA THR A 155 -8.84 -7.14 -1.51
C THR A 155 -7.94 -8.04 -0.66
N GLU A 156 -8.50 -9.11 -0.09
CA GLU A 156 -7.75 -10.10 0.68
C GLU A 156 -6.67 -10.80 -0.17
N ALA A 157 -7.03 -11.24 -1.37
CA ALA A 157 -6.16 -12.07 -2.21
C ALA A 157 -5.42 -11.29 -3.30
N MET A 158 -6.00 -10.20 -3.80
CA MET A 158 -5.48 -9.50 -4.99
C MET A 158 -5.77 -8.00 -4.95
N VAL A 159 -5.15 -7.26 -5.86
CA VAL A 159 -5.46 -5.85 -6.08
C VAL A 159 -6.27 -5.73 -7.36
N VAL A 160 -7.41 -5.04 -7.27
CA VAL A 160 -8.27 -4.75 -8.42
C VAL A 160 -8.07 -3.30 -8.81
N VAL A 161 -7.93 -3.04 -10.10
CA VAL A 161 -7.80 -1.70 -10.65
C VAL A 161 -8.86 -1.49 -11.70
N ASP A 162 -9.65 -0.43 -11.57
CA ASP A 162 -10.71 -0.05 -12.51
C ASP A 162 -10.34 1.24 -13.24
N VAL A 163 -10.51 1.28 -14.57
CA VAL A 163 -10.13 2.40 -15.44
C VAL A 163 -11.37 3.11 -15.99
N ASN A 164 -11.47 4.42 -15.73
CA ASN A 164 -12.60 5.23 -16.15
C ASN A 164 -12.18 6.40 -17.04
N SER A 165 -12.93 6.68 -18.10
CA SER A 165 -12.71 7.82 -19.02
C SER A 165 -13.21 9.17 -18.48
N GLY A 166 -13.99 9.18 -17.40
CA GLY A 166 -14.54 10.40 -16.82
C GLY A 166 -15.57 11.09 -17.72
N ARG A 167 -15.80 12.40 -17.54
CA ARG A 167 -16.84 13.16 -18.27
C ARG A 167 -16.51 13.43 -19.76
N TYR A 168 -15.37 12.98 -20.25
CA TYR A 168 -14.88 13.33 -21.60
C TYR A 168 -15.40 12.41 -22.72
N ALA A 169 -16.24 11.41 -22.41
CA ALA A 169 -16.68 10.37 -23.33
C ALA A 169 -17.85 10.76 -24.28
N ALA A 170 -17.96 12.04 -24.66
CA ALA A 170 -19.06 12.52 -25.50
C ALA A 170 -18.58 12.95 -26.89
N LYS A 171 -18.25 12.00 -27.79
CA LYS A 171 -18.23 12.18 -29.28
C LYS A 171 -17.85 10.90 -30.06
N ARG A 172 -18.14 10.92 -31.37
CA ARG A 172 -18.08 9.88 -32.44
C ARG A 172 -16.85 8.95 -32.52
N GLU A 173 -15.82 9.11 -31.70
CA GLU A 173 -14.58 8.30 -31.73
C GLU A 173 -14.38 7.54 -30.41
N GLN A 174 -15.38 6.74 -30.02
CA GLN A 174 -15.39 6.07 -28.73
C GLN A 174 -14.20 5.11 -28.55
N GLU A 175 -13.92 4.27 -29.55
CA GLU A 175 -12.81 3.30 -29.50
C GLU A 175 -11.44 3.97 -29.35
N GLN A 176 -11.17 5.04 -30.12
CA GLN A 176 -9.89 5.75 -30.04
C GLN A 176 -9.72 6.45 -28.69
N ASN A 177 -10.80 7.01 -28.13
CA ASN A 177 -10.79 7.62 -26.81
C ASN A 177 -10.59 6.59 -25.70
N SER A 178 -11.23 5.42 -25.79
CA SER A 178 -11.00 4.28 -24.89
C SER A 178 -9.55 3.84 -24.92
N LEU A 179 -8.98 3.63 -26.12
CA LEU A 179 -7.58 3.25 -26.28
C LEU A 179 -6.63 4.30 -25.68
N ARG A 180 -6.85 5.59 -25.97
CA ARG A 180 -6.02 6.68 -25.42
C ARG A 180 -6.07 6.70 -23.90
N THR A 181 -7.25 6.53 -23.32
CA THR A 181 -7.45 6.46 -21.87
C THR A 181 -6.73 5.25 -21.27
N ASN A 182 -6.87 4.07 -21.88
CA ASN A 182 -6.22 2.84 -21.41
C ASN A 182 -4.69 2.93 -21.49
N LEU A 183 -4.13 3.55 -22.53
CA LEU A 183 -2.68 3.77 -22.64
C LEU A 183 -2.17 4.74 -21.56
N GLU A 184 -2.94 5.78 -21.26
CA GLU A 184 -2.60 6.71 -20.18
C GLU A 184 -2.69 6.03 -18.80
N ALA A 185 -3.78 5.29 -18.57
CA ALA A 185 -4.00 4.49 -17.38
C ALA A 185 -2.87 3.47 -17.19
N SER A 186 -2.40 2.83 -18.25
CA SER A 186 -1.30 1.87 -18.20
C SER A 186 -0.01 2.48 -17.65
N ARG A 187 0.32 3.71 -18.07
CA ARG A 187 1.50 4.43 -17.57
C ARG A 187 1.36 4.80 -16.11
N GLU A 188 0.20 5.35 -15.75
CA GLU A 188 -0.06 5.81 -14.39
C GLU A 188 -0.17 4.63 -13.42
N LEU A 189 -0.81 3.54 -13.82
CA LEU A 189 -0.86 2.30 -13.05
C LEU A 189 0.54 1.79 -12.74
N CYS A 190 1.41 1.63 -13.75
CA CYS A 190 2.77 1.17 -13.54
C CYS A 190 3.55 2.07 -12.57
N ARG A 191 3.31 3.38 -12.63
CA ARG A 191 3.89 4.36 -11.70
C ARG A 191 3.37 4.17 -10.28
N GLN A 192 2.05 4.08 -10.10
CA GLN A 192 1.41 3.91 -8.79
C GLN A 192 1.78 2.58 -8.13
N LEU A 193 1.87 1.47 -8.87
CA LEU A 193 2.31 0.18 -8.32
C LEU A 193 3.71 0.26 -7.72
N ARG A 194 4.62 1.05 -8.31
CA ARG A 194 5.96 1.28 -7.78
C ARG A 194 5.94 2.21 -6.57
N LEU A 195 5.21 3.33 -6.65
CA LEU A 195 5.14 4.31 -5.56
C LEU A 195 4.51 3.71 -4.30
N ARG A 196 3.49 2.88 -4.45
CA ARG A 196 2.77 2.23 -3.36
C ARG A 196 3.36 0.89 -2.92
N ASP A 197 4.43 0.45 -3.59
CA ASP A 197 5.01 -0.90 -3.52
C ASP A 197 3.97 -2.03 -3.49
N ILE A 198 2.98 -1.95 -4.39
CA ILE A 198 1.93 -2.97 -4.50
C ILE A 198 2.51 -4.21 -5.17
N GLY A 199 2.28 -5.39 -4.58
CA GLY A 199 2.70 -6.67 -5.16
C GLY A 199 1.72 -7.80 -4.85
N GLY A 200 1.92 -8.93 -5.52
CA GLY A 200 0.96 -10.03 -5.59
C GLY A 200 0.24 -10.06 -6.94
N ILE A 201 -0.95 -10.63 -6.94
CA ILE A 201 -1.84 -10.66 -8.11
C ILE A 201 -2.55 -9.32 -8.21
N ILE A 202 -2.53 -8.75 -9.40
CA ILE A 202 -3.19 -7.49 -9.75
C ILE A 202 -4.05 -7.77 -10.97
N VAL A 203 -5.33 -7.42 -10.90
CA VAL A 203 -6.28 -7.52 -12.01
C VAL A 203 -6.68 -6.11 -12.40
N VAL A 204 -6.51 -5.76 -13.67
CA VAL A 204 -6.83 -4.44 -14.21
C VAL A 204 -8.00 -4.59 -15.16
N ASP A 205 -9.09 -3.90 -14.84
CA ASP A 205 -10.29 -3.76 -15.65
C ASP A 205 -10.14 -2.51 -16.51
N PHE A 206 -9.75 -2.70 -17.77
CA PHE A 206 -9.63 -1.61 -18.73
C PHE A 206 -10.95 -1.34 -19.41
N ILE A 207 -11.12 -0.14 -19.97
CA ILE A 207 -12.28 0.16 -20.82
C ILE A 207 -12.26 -0.80 -22.01
N ASP A 208 -13.40 -1.41 -22.32
CA ASP A 208 -13.54 -2.35 -23.43
C ASP A 208 -13.01 -1.78 -24.75
N LEU A 209 -12.29 -2.64 -25.48
CA LEU A 209 -11.75 -2.38 -26.81
C LEU A 209 -12.16 -3.53 -27.73
N GLU A 210 -12.85 -3.20 -28.82
CA GLU A 210 -13.31 -4.18 -29.81
C GLU A 210 -12.15 -4.70 -30.65
N ASP A 211 -11.22 -3.81 -31.02
CA ASP A 211 -10.13 -4.10 -31.95
C ASP A 211 -8.94 -4.80 -31.26
N GLU A 212 -8.51 -5.95 -31.79
CA GLU A 212 -7.36 -6.71 -31.29
C GLU A 212 -6.07 -5.90 -31.34
N VAL A 213 -5.90 -5.06 -32.36
CA VAL A 213 -4.71 -4.21 -32.49
C VAL A 213 -4.66 -3.20 -31.35
N SER A 214 -5.81 -2.68 -30.94
CA SER A 214 -5.95 -1.77 -29.80
C SER A 214 -5.68 -2.48 -28.47
N ARG A 215 -6.21 -3.69 -28.24
CA ARG A 215 -5.87 -4.52 -27.06
C ARG A 215 -4.38 -4.80 -26.97
N LYS A 216 -3.73 -5.14 -28.10
CA LYS A 216 -2.29 -5.40 -28.17
C LYS A 216 -1.46 -4.17 -27.81
N LYS A 217 -1.86 -2.98 -28.25
CA LYS A 217 -1.18 -1.72 -27.88
C LYS A 217 -1.16 -1.48 -26.37
N VAL A 218 -2.26 -1.76 -25.67
CA VAL A 218 -2.33 -1.64 -24.20
C VAL A 218 -1.36 -2.63 -23.53
N TYR A 219 -1.36 -3.89 -23.96
CA TYR A 219 -0.44 -4.91 -23.46
C TYR A 219 1.04 -4.52 -23.67
N ASP A 220 1.40 -4.05 -24.87
CA ASP A 220 2.75 -3.65 -25.20
C ASP A 220 3.21 -2.42 -24.39
N GLU A 221 2.31 -1.46 -24.13
CA GLU A 221 2.61 -0.29 -23.30
C GLU A 221 2.83 -0.69 -21.83
N LEU A 222 2.02 -1.59 -21.26
CA LEU A 222 2.25 -2.16 -19.93
C LEU A 222 3.62 -2.82 -19.85
N ARG A 223 3.96 -3.70 -20.79
CA ARG A 223 5.27 -4.37 -20.82
C ARG A 223 6.42 -3.37 -20.89
N LYS A 224 6.28 -2.32 -21.69
CA LYS A 224 7.27 -1.26 -21.82
C LYS A 224 7.46 -0.51 -20.49
N GLU A 225 6.38 -0.12 -19.82
CA GLU A 225 6.46 0.62 -18.56
C GLU A 225 6.96 -0.24 -17.39
N PHE A 226 6.62 -1.53 -17.34
CA PHE A 226 7.15 -2.46 -16.34
C PHE A 226 8.64 -2.79 -16.52
N ARG A 227 9.27 -2.52 -17.68
CA ARG A 227 10.74 -2.66 -17.83
C ARG A 227 11.51 -1.74 -16.89
N ARG A 228 10.90 -0.64 -16.45
CA ARG A 228 11.48 0.30 -15.48
C ARG A 228 11.32 -0.18 -14.04
N ASP A 229 10.51 -1.20 -13.80
CA ASP A 229 10.31 -1.76 -12.47
C ASP A 229 11.50 -2.62 -12.04
N ARG A 230 11.83 -2.51 -10.76
CA ARG A 230 12.90 -3.31 -10.14
C ARG A 230 12.41 -4.69 -9.75
N ALA A 231 11.13 -4.81 -9.39
CA ALA A 231 10.44 -6.05 -9.07
C ALA A 231 10.32 -6.94 -10.31
N LYS A 232 10.26 -8.26 -10.12
CA LYS A 232 9.88 -9.16 -11.22
C LYS A 232 8.39 -9.00 -11.48
N VAL A 233 8.05 -8.75 -12.74
CA VAL A 233 6.67 -8.58 -13.19
C VAL A 233 6.40 -9.53 -14.35
N THR A 234 5.26 -10.21 -14.28
CA THR A 234 4.67 -10.98 -15.38
C THR A 234 3.33 -10.33 -15.72
N VAL A 235 3.10 -10.07 -17.01
CA VAL A 235 1.86 -9.48 -17.54
C VAL A 235 1.29 -10.47 -18.53
N LEU A 236 0.01 -10.81 -18.41
CA LEU A 236 -0.72 -11.59 -19.41
C LEU A 236 -1.43 -10.66 -20.41
N PRO A 237 -1.71 -11.12 -21.64
CA PRO A 237 -2.51 -10.36 -22.60
C PRO A 237 -3.90 -10.00 -22.04
N MET A 238 -4.49 -8.94 -22.58
CA MET A 238 -5.87 -8.57 -22.27
C MET A 238 -6.83 -9.68 -22.71
N THR A 239 -7.74 -10.07 -21.82
CA THR A 239 -8.79 -11.05 -22.10
C THR A 239 -9.91 -10.46 -22.95
N GLU A 240 -10.83 -11.30 -23.41
CA GLU A 240 -12.04 -10.86 -24.11
C GLU A 240 -12.98 -10.03 -23.22
N PHE A 241 -12.85 -10.15 -21.89
CA PHE A 241 -13.59 -9.37 -20.90
C PHE A 241 -12.90 -8.05 -20.51
N GLY A 242 -11.91 -7.57 -21.29
CA GLY A 242 -11.19 -6.32 -20.99
C GLY A 242 -10.19 -6.40 -19.83
N LEU A 243 -10.03 -7.58 -19.20
CA LEU A 243 -9.18 -7.75 -18.02
C LEU A 243 -7.72 -8.02 -18.39
N VAL A 244 -6.79 -7.44 -17.64
CA VAL A 244 -5.36 -7.78 -17.69
C VAL A 244 -4.91 -8.28 -16.33
N GLN A 245 -4.28 -9.45 -16.29
CA GLN A 245 -3.68 -9.98 -15.07
C GLN A 245 -2.17 -9.70 -15.03
N VAL A 246 -1.72 -9.22 -13.88
CA VAL A 246 -0.33 -8.90 -13.59
C VAL A 246 0.09 -9.56 -12.28
N THR A 247 1.24 -10.22 -12.28
CA THR A 247 1.89 -10.69 -11.06
C THR A 247 3.15 -9.87 -10.83
N ARG A 248 3.20 -9.12 -9.72
CA ARG A 248 4.37 -8.32 -9.32
C ARG A 248 4.97 -8.88 -8.02
N GLN A 249 6.27 -9.14 -8.01
CA GLN A 249 6.97 -9.63 -6.82
C GLN A 249 6.83 -8.64 -5.65
N ARG A 250 6.40 -9.14 -4.48
CA ARG A 250 6.41 -8.36 -3.23
C ARG A 250 7.85 -8.20 -2.74
N ILE A 251 8.28 -6.95 -2.59
CA ILE A 251 9.61 -6.61 -2.05
C ILE A 251 9.46 -6.15 -0.60
N ARG A 252 8.49 -5.27 -0.33
CA ARG A 252 8.16 -4.78 1.01
C ARG A 252 6.65 -4.82 1.23
N GLN A 253 6.22 -4.48 2.44
CA GLN A 253 4.82 -4.18 2.72
C GLN A 253 4.40 -2.94 1.92
N SER A 254 3.16 -2.92 1.42
CA SER A 254 2.68 -1.77 0.64
C SER A 254 2.62 -0.52 1.51
N VAL A 255 2.73 0.64 0.89
CA VAL A 255 2.70 1.94 1.58
C VAL A 255 1.40 2.10 2.35
N LEU A 256 0.25 1.81 1.73
CA LEU A 256 -1.05 1.95 2.40
C LEU A 256 -1.11 1.17 3.72
N HIS A 257 -0.65 -0.10 3.72
CA HIS A 257 -0.63 -0.94 4.93
C HIS A 257 0.42 -0.52 5.95
N SER A 258 1.50 0.14 5.52
CA SER A 258 2.56 0.59 6.43
C SER A 258 2.19 1.89 7.14
N PHE A 259 1.31 2.70 6.54
CA PHE A 259 0.90 4.02 7.02
C PHE A 259 -0.55 4.07 7.54
N SER A 260 -1.27 2.94 7.54
CA SER A 260 -2.68 2.89 7.95
C SER A 260 -2.93 1.73 8.90
N GLU A 261 -3.93 1.91 9.76
CA GLU A 261 -4.47 0.85 10.61
C GLU A 261 -5.85 0.40 10.09
N PRO A 262 -6.28 -0.85 10.36
CA PRO A 262 -7.64 -1.28 10.03
C PRO A 262 -8.69 -0.37 10.66
N CYS A 263 -9.76 -0.08 9.92
CA CYS A 263 -10.85 0.76 10.45
C CYS A 263 -11.48 0.09 11.68
N PRO A 264 -11.53 0.76 12.85
CA PRO A 264 -12.04 0.15 14.09
C PRO A 264 -13.56 -0.08 14.09
N VAL A 265 -14.27 0.46 13.09
CA VAL A 265 -15.74 0.37 12.98
C VAL A 265 -16.14 -0.76 12.03
N CYS A 266 -15.54 -0.83 10.85
CA CYS A 266 -15.93 -1.81 9.82
C CYS A 266 -14.88 -2.90 9.58
N GLY A 267 -13.76 -2.90 10.31
CA GLY A 267 -12.67 -3.85 10.11
C GLY A 267 -12.03 -3.79 8.73
N GLY A 268 -12.21 -2.69 7.99
CA GLY A 268 -11.75 -2.54 6.61
C GLY A 268 -12.81 -2.83 5.54
N ALA A 269 -14.04 -3.21 5.90
CA ALA A 269 -15.11 -3.48 4.93
C ALA A 269 -15.61 -2.23 4.17
N GLY A 270 -15.32 -1.02 4.66
CA GLY A 270 -15.82 0.24 4.09
C GLY A 270 -17.33 0.46 4.24
N LEU A 271 -18.02 -0.45 4.95
CA LEU A 271 -19.47 -0.46 5.12
C LEU A 271 -19.81 -0.71 6.58
N VAL A 272 -20.90 -0.09 7.05
CA VAL A 272 -21.51 -0.35 8.37
C VAL A 272 -22.99 -0.68 8.16
N GLN A 273 -23.58 -1.44 9.09
CA GLN A 273 -24.99 -1.80 8.98
C GLN A 273 -25.90 -0.56 8.94
N SER A 274 -26.93 -0.61 8.09
CA SER A 274 -27.90 0.48 7.98
C SER A 274 -28.71 0.63 9.27
N LYS A 275 -29.19 1.84 9.58
CA LYS A 275 -30.06 2.08 10.75
C LYS A 275 -31.32 1.21 10.74
N ALA A 276 -31.88 0.91 9.57
CA ALA A 276 -33.03 0.01 9.43
C ALA A 276 -32.66 -1.44 9.80
N THR A 277 -31.48 -1.91 9.39
CA THR A 277 -30.96 -3.23 9.78
C THR A 277 -30.79 -3.32 11.30
N VAL A 278 -30.14 -2.32 11.91
CA VAL A 278 -29.95 -2.26 13.38
C VAL A 278 -31.29 -2.24 14.11
N LEU A 279 -32.28 -1.50 13.60
CA LEU A 279 -33.65 -1.48 14.15
C LEU A 279 -34.31 -2.87 14.13
N ASN A 280 -34.16 -3.62 13.04
CA ASN A 280 -34.70 -4.97 12.93
C ASN A 280 -33.99 -5.94 13.89
N HIS A 281 -32.68 -5.81 14.10
CA HIS A 281 -31.96 -6.59 15.11
C HIS A 281 -32.46 -6.27 16.53
N LEU A 282 -32.63 -4.99 16.83
CA LEU A 282 -33.19 -4.52 18.10
C LEU A 282 -34.61 -5.07 18.33
N GLU A 283 -35.46 -5.09 17.30
CA GLU A 283 -36.82 -5.68 17.41
C GLU A 283 -36.78 -7.19 17.70
N ARG A 284 -35.90 -7.94 17.02
CA ARG A 284 -35.70 -9.37 17.27
C ARG A 284 -35.19 -9.63 18.69
N TRP A 285 -34.27 -8.80 19.16
CA TRP A 285 -33.78 -8.84 20.53
C TRP A 285 -34.92 -8.61 21.53
N LEU A 286 -35.74 -7.57 21.32
CA LEU A 286 -36.90 -7.28 22.18
C LEU A 286 -37.89 -8.43 22.21
N ARG A 287 -38.15 -9.07 21.06
CA ARG A 287 -39.05 -10.23 20.98
C ARG A 287 -38.56 -11.39 21.87
N ARG A 288 -37.26 -11.71 21.85
CA ARG A 288 -36.65 -12.75 22.71
C ARG A 288 -36.67 -12.35 24.18
N PHE A 289 -36.29 -11.10 24.46
CA PHE A 289 -36.36 -10.57 25.82
C PHE A 289 -37.78 -10.68 26.40
N THR A 290 -38.82 -10.39 25.62
CA THR A 290 -40.20 -10.52 26.12
C THR A 290 -40.72 -11.95 26.26
N SER A 291 -40.12 -12.94 25.58
CA SER A 291 -40.52 -14.34 25.74
C SER A 291 -39.91 -14.99 26.99
N GLU A 292 -38.73 -14.54 27.41
CA GLU A 292 -37.95 -15.16 28.50
C GLU A 292 -37.83 -14.26 29.74
N GLY A 293 -37.79 -12.95 29.54
CA GLY A 293 -37.59 -11.94 30.56
C GLY A 293 -38.85 -11.64 31.37
N ARG A 294 -38.66 -11.35 32.67
CA ARG A 294 -39.73 -10.94 33.60
C ARG A 294 -39.69 -9.44 33.93
N GLU A 295 -38.91 -8.66 33.18
CA GLU A 295 -38.74 -7.23 33.39
C GLU A 295 -39.43 -6.44 32.27
N LEU A 296 -40.11 -5.35 32.65
CA LEU A 296 -40.88 -4.51 31.73
C LEU A 296 -40.23 -3.13 31.53
N LYS A 297 -39.05 -2.89 32.10
CA LYS A 297 -38.34 -1.61 32.03
C LYS A 297 -36.89 -1.86 31.62
N LEU A 298 -36.45 -1.22 30.55
CA LEU A 298 -35.10 -1.33 30.02
C LEU A 298 -34.49 0.04 29.78
N ILE A 299 -33.16 0.11 29.83
CA ILE A 299 -32.40 1.25 29.32
C ILE A 299 -31.72 0.81 28.03
N LEU A 300 -31.97 1.54 26.95
CA LEU A 300 -31.35 1.34 25.64
C LEU A 300 -30.29 2.41 25.45
N LYS A 301 -29.02 2.02 25.50
CA LYS A 301 -27.89 2.89 25.16
C LYS A 301 -27.54 2.74 23.69
N VAL A 302 -27.52 3.85 22.97
CA VAL A 302 -27.22 3.90 21.53
C VAL A 302 -26.47 5.17 21.16
N HIS A 303 -25.81 5.17 20.00
CA HIS A 303 -25.21 6.38 19.44
C HIS A 303 -26.29 7.47 19.18
N PRO A 304 -26.01 8.76 19.40
CA PRO A 304 -26.98 9.86 19.22
C PRO A 304 -27.67 9.88 17.84
N SER A 305 -26.92 9.54 16.78
CA SER A 305 -27.46 9.49 15.40
C SER A 305 -28.52 8.40 15.21
N PHE A 306 -28.46 7.31 15.98
CA PHE A 306 -29.46 6.24 15.98
C PHE A 306 -30.60 6.57 16.94
N ALA A 307 -30.33 7.20 18.09
CA ALA A 307 -31.36 7.72 18.98
C ALA A 307 -32.32 8.69 18.28
N LYS A 308 -31.78 9.63 17.48
CA LYS A 308 -32.59 10.52 16.64
C LYS A 308 -33.50 9.74 15.70
N TYR A 309 -32.94 8.74 15.01
CA TYR A 309 -33.69 7.87 14.10
C TYR A 309 -34.80 7.07 14.82
N LEU A 310 -34.57 6.62 16.05
CA LEU A 310 -35.58 5.94 16.87
C LEU A 310 -36.72 6.86 17.31
N LYS A 311 -36.41 8.14 17.57
CA LYS A 311 -37.35 9.17 18.05
C LYS A 311 -38.14 9.86 16.94
N GLU A 312 -37.72 9.74 15.69
CA GLU A 312 -38.39 10.31 14.51
C GLU A 312 -39.82 9.76 14.30
N GLY A 313 -40.70 10.64 13.79
CA GLY A 313 -42.11 10.36 13.48
C GLY A 313 -43.08 10.79 14.58
N THR A 314 -44.33 11.06 14.21
CA THR A 314 -45.41 11.42 15.15
C THR A 314 -45.66 10.33 16.19
N TRP A 315 -45.61 9.08 15.73
CA TRP A 315 -45.48 7.89 16.58
C TRP A 315 -44.09 7.31 16.39
N SER A 316 -43.17 7.65 17.30
CA SER A 316 -41.77 7.27 17.16
C SER A 316 -41.58 5.75 17.06
N ARG A 317 -40.55 5.33 16.32
CA ARG A 317 -40.26 3.90 16.07
C ARG A 317 -40.11 3.13 17.38
N ILE A 318 -39.45 3.73 18.37
CA ILE A 318 -39.31 3.12 19.70
C ILE A 318 -40.65 3.02 20.45
N ARG A 319 -41.54 4.00 20.34
CA ARG A 319 -42.88 3.92 20.94
C ARG A 319 -43.67 2.77 20.34
N LYS A 320 -43.59 2.54 19.02
CA LYS A 320 -44.24 1.37 18.39
C LYS A 320 -43.79 0.06 19.03
N PHE A 321 -42.50 -0.07 19.31
CA PHE A 321 -41.96 -1.24 20.01
C PHE A 321 -42.42 -1.33 21.46
N MET A 322 -42.38 -0.21 22.21
CA MET A 322 -42.87 -0.20 23.60
C MET A 322 -44.32 -0.70 23.71
N PHE A 323 -45.20 -0.22 22.82
CA PHE A 323 -46.61 -0.64 22.80
C PHE A 323 -46.78 -2.09 22.33
N ARG A 324 -46.07 -2.50 21.27
CA ARG A 324 -46.17 -3.86 20.72
C ARG A 324 -45.70 -4.94 21.70
N TYR A 325 -44.63 -4.66 22.43
CA TYR A 325 -43.97 -5.62 23.33
C TYR A 325 -44.31 -5.39 24.81
N LEU A 326 -45.09 -4.36 25.14
CA LEU A 326 -45.48 -3.99 26.51
C LEU A 326 -44.27 -3.75 27.43
N VAL A 327 -43.19 -3.17 26.89
CA VAL A 327 -41.95 -2.83 27.62
C VAL A 327 -41.69 -1.32 27.54
N LEU A 328 -41.31 -0.71 28.66
CA LEU A 328 -40.85 0.67 28.72
C LEU A 328 -39.35 0.74 28.46
N ILE A 329 -38.93 1.49 27.45
CA ILE A 329 -37.53 1.62 27.04
C ILE A 329 -37.04 3.06 27.22
N LYS A 330 -36.17 3.32 28.20
CA LYS A 330 -35.51 4.61 28.34
C LYS A 330 -34.33 4.67 27.37
N ILE A 331 -34.34 5.58 26.41
CA ILE A 331 -33.18 5.80 25.52
C ILE A 331 -32.15 6.67 26.24
N GLU A 332 -30.92 6.19 26.28
CA GLU A 332 -29.73 6.93 26.71
C GLU A 332 -28.77 7.07 25.52
N GLU A 333 -28.28 8.28 25.30
CA GLU A 333 -27.42 8.60 24.17
C GLU A 333 -25.96 8.54 24.63
N ASP A 334 -25.17 7.68 24.00
CA ASP A 334 -23.74 7.54 24.30
C ASP A 334 -22.92 7.65 23.01
N PRO A 335 -22.19 8.76 22.80
CA PRO A 335 -21.32 8.94 21.64
C PRO A 335 -20.19 7.91 21.53
N LYS A 336 -19.88 7.17 22.61
CA LYS A 336 -18.85 6.12 22.59
C LYS A 336 -19.33 4.81 21.97
N ILE A 337 -20.64 4.60 21.87
CA ILE A 337 -21.23 3.42 21.23
C ILE A 337 -21.15 3.60 19.71
N GLN A 338 -20.78 2.54 18.99
CA GLN A 338 -20.70 2.59 17.54
C GLN A 338 -22.09 2.79 16.91
N VAL A 339 -22.14 3.41 15.72
CA VAL A 339 -23.42 3.78 15.07
C VAL A 339 -24.30 2.55 14.78
N SER A 340 -23.70 1.40 14.52
CA SER A 340 -24.38 0.12 14.24
C SER A 340 -24.61 -0.75 15.48
N GLU A 341 -24.23 -0.28 16.67
CA GLU A 341 -24.33 -1.03 17.92
C GLU A 341 -25.46 -0.47 18.80
N TYR A 342 -26.06 -1.34 19.61
CA TYR A 342 -27.01 -0.98 20.66
C TYR A 342 -26.71 -1.81 21.89
N ARG A 343 -27.00 -1.26 23.07
CA ARG A 343 -26.86 -1.98 24.34
C ARG A 343 -28.10 -1.85 25.20
N PHE A 344 -28.61 -2.96 25.69
CA PHE A 344 -29.71 -3.02 26.64
C PHE A 344 -29.21 -3.26 28.05
N PHE A 345 -29.64 -2.42 28.98
CA PHE A 345 -29.36 -2.54 30.40
C PHE A 345 -30.65 -2.84 31.17
N SER A 346 -30.58 -3.82 32.08
CA SER A 346 -31.64 -4.10 33.04
C SER A 346 -31.70 -2.96 34.07
N VAL A 347 -32.89 -2.42 34.31
CA VAL A 347 -33.08 -1.38 35.35
C VAL A 347 -33.01 -2.01 36.74
N LYS A 348 -33.54 -3.22 36.90
CA LYS A 348 -33.50 -3.97 38.17
C LYS A 348 -32.09 -4.40 38.57
N GLN A 349 -31.28 -4.87 37.62
CA GLN A 349 -29.95 -5.41 37.91
C GLN A 349 -28.81 -4.40 37.66
N ASN A 350 -29.10 -3.27 37.02
CA ASN A 350 -28.12 -2.27 36.58
C ASN A 350 -26.93 -2.90 35.81
N LYS A 351 -27.23 -3.90 34.96
CA LYS A 351 -26.25 -4.68 34.21
C LYS A 351 -26.59 -4.68 32.73
N ASP A 352 -25.56 -4.69 31.89
CA ASP A 352 -25.69 -4.95 30.45
C ASP A 352 -26.19 -6.39 30.24
N ILE A 353 -27.31 -6.52 29.55
CA ILE A 353 -27.97 -7.79 29.23
C ILE A 353 -28.05 -8.02 27.72
N THR A 354 -27.32 -7.25 26.92
CA THR A 354 -27.39 -7.30 25.45
C THR A 354 -27.08 -8.69 24.93
N GLU A 355 -25.96 -9.28 25.33
CA GLU A 355 -25.55 -10.62 24.87
C GLU A 355 -26.51 -11.73 25.33
N SER A 356 -27.25 -11.54 26.42
CA SER A 356 -28.14 -12.55 26.98
C SER A 356 -29.31 -12.91 26.06
N PHE A 357 -29.67 -12.02 25.13
CA PHE A 357 -30.76 -12.22 24.17
C PHE A 357 -30.35 -11.91 22.73
N GLU A 358 -29.05 -11.94 22.42
CA GLU A 358 -28.57 -11.95 21.04
C GLU A 358 -28.78 -13.32 20.39
N SER A 359 -28.89 -13.36 19.06
CA SER A 359 -28.88 -14.64 18.33
C SER A 359 -27.44 -15.07 18.23
N THR A 360 -27.16 -16.30 18.67
CA THR A 360 -25.96 -17.02 18.27
C THR A 360 -25.85 -17.13 16.76
#